data_AF-A0A6A5GI37-F1
#
_entry.id   AF-A0A6A5GI37-F1
#
_cell.length_a   1.000
_cell.length_b   1.000
_cell.length_c   1.000
_cell.angle_alpha   90.00
_cell.angle_beta   90.00
_cell.angle_gamma   90.00
#
_symmetry.space_group_name_H-M   'P 1'
#
loop_
_entity.id
_entity.type
_entity.pdbx_description
1 polymer ?
#
loop_
_entity_poly.entity_id
_entity_poly.type
_entity_poly.pdbx_seq_one_letter_code
_entity_poly.pdbx_strand_id
1 'polypeptide(L)'
;MSLPKDVNYNNPYILQMPELVMKQILEHVDFVSILKLRKVCHAFRNFIDDNKSGGVIKKILIRVMPDALRVKLTTKDDFYPKCEIVYMEKSDGCFIAMYKGVNTTGKYFKNGKFFGFFTEDFGFLLRNQNMEMEEIEVMICTKA
;
A
#
# COMPACT_ATOMS: atom_id res chain seq x y z
N MET A 1 16.43 15.48 44.62
CA MET A 1 15.03 15.50 44.13
C MET A 1 14.82 14.18 43.40
N SER A 2 14.17 13.23 44.05
CA SER A 2 13.98 11.87 43.54
C SER A 2 12.93 11.89 42.43
N LEU A 3 13.23 11.28 41.30
CA LEU A 3 12.26 11.10 40.22
C LEU A 3 11.06 10.25 40.70
N PRO A 4 9.83 10.51 40.23
CA PRO A 4 8.65 9.73 40.59
C PRO A 4 8.79 8.27 40.15
N LYS A 5 8.42 7.33 41.02
CA LYS A 5 8.63 5.88 40.86
C LYS A 5 7.58 5.16 40.00
N ASP A 6 6.68 5.88 39.34
CA ASP A 6 5.51 5.27 38.67
C ASP A 6 5.46 5.51 37.14
N VAL A 7 6.56 5.95 36.51
CA VAL A 7 6.62 5.98 35.04
C VAL A 7 6.98 4.59 34.53
N ASN A 8 5.96 3.84 34.11
CA ASN A 8 6.13 2.55 33.45
C ASN A 8 6.76 2.75 32.05
N TYR A 9 8.08 2.59 31.95
CA TYR A 9 8.83 2.60 30.68
C TYR A 9 8.64 1.34 29.82
N ASN A 10 7.73 0.43 30.20
CA ASN A 10 7.56 -0.84 29.50
C ASN A 10 6.61 -0.70 28.30
N ASN A 11 7.27 -0.59 27.14
CA ASN A 11 6.76 -0.80 25.78
C ASN A 11 6.10 0.43 25.13
N PRO A 12 6.88 1.35 24.51
CA PRO A 12 6.29 2.45 23.75
C PRO A 12 5.51 1.86 22.60
N TYR A 13 4.18 1.97 22.66
CA TYR A 13 3.34 1.59 21.53
C TYR A 13 3.66 2.56 20.39
N ILE A 14 3.72 2.04 19.16
CA ILE A 14 3.93 2.86 17.97
C ILE A 14 2.90 4.02 17.89
N LEU A 15 1.71 3.83 18.45
CA LEU A 15 0.65 4.86 18.55
C LEU A 15 0.93 5.97 19.56
N GLN A 16 1.89 5.79 20.46
CA GLN A 16 2.34 6.80 21.43
C GLN A 16 3.56 7.59 20.91
N MET A 17 4.08 7.24 19.73
CA MET A 17 5.14 8.01 19.09
C MET A 17 4.59 9.37 18.65
N PRO A 18 5.36 10.45 18.75
CA PRO A 18 4.96 11.76 18.23
C PRO A 18 4.60 11.67 16.74
N GLU A 19 3.63 12.47 16.30
CA GLU A 19 3.16 12.53 14.92
C GLU A 19 4.30 12.68 13.90
N LEU A 20 5.30 13.50 14.20
CA LEU A 20 6.49 13.67 13.35
C LEU A 20 7.23 12.34 13.10
N VAL A 21 7.39 11.51 14.13
CA VAL A 21 8.05 10.20 14.02
C VAL A 21 7.22 9.25 13.17
N MET A 22 5.90 9.24 13.38
CA MET A 22 4.98 8.41 12.59
C MET A 22 4.99 8.80 11.12
N LYS A 23 5.03 10.10 10.83
CA LYS A 23 5.15 10.61 9.46
C LYS A 23 6.47 10.18 8.81
N GLN A 24 7.58 10.31 9.53
CA GLN A 24 8.89 9.86 9.05
C GLN A 24 8.91 8.35 8.77
N ILE A 25 8.32 7.52 9.64
CA ILE A 25 8.19 6.08 9.38
C ILE A 25 7.41 5.85 8.08
N LEU A 26 6.26 6.52 7.92
CA LEU A 26 5.42 6.38 6.73
C LEU A 26 6.09 6.86 5.43
N GLU A 27 6.99 7.83 5.51
CA GLU A 27 7.80 8.30 4.37
C GLU A 27 8.87 7.28 3.93
N HIS A 28 9.29 6.37 4.82
CA HIS A 28 10.36 5.39 4.55
C HIS A 28 9.85 3.97 4.29
N VAL A 29 8.55 3.70 4.46
CA VAL A 29 7.95 2.40 4.17
C VAL A 29 7.32 2.40 2.78
N ASP A 30 7.31 1.23 2.13
CA ASP A 30 6.69 1.11 0.81
C ASP A 30 5.16 1.21 0.88
N PHE A 31 4.55 1.48 -0.28
CA PHE A 31 3.10 1.62 -0.42
C PHE A 31 2.31 0.44 0.17
N VAL A 32 2.81 -0.79 0.04
CA VAL A 32 2.08 -1.96 0.55
C VAL A 32 2.20 -2.10 2.05
N SER A 33 3.33 -1.69 2.63
CA SER A 33 3.52 -1.59 4.06
C SER A 33 2.57 -0.55 4.64
N ILE A 34 2.33 0.57 3.94
CA ILE A 34 1.29 1.54 4.29
C ILE A 34 -0.10 0.89 4.26
N LEU A 35 -0.44 0.17 3.18
CA LEU A 35 -1.72 -0.56 3.09
C LEU A 35 -1.89 -1.59 4.22
N LYS A 36 -0.82 -2.29 4.60
CA LYS A 36 -0.83 -3.25 5.71
C LYS A 36 -1.03 -2.53 7.04
N LEU A 37 -0.30 -1.45 7.32
CA LEU A 37 -0.42 -0.64 8.53
C LEU A 37 -1.84 -0.09 8.70
N ARG A 38 -2.46 0.39 7.61
CA ARG A 38 -3.86 0.84 7.58
C ARG A 38 -4.86 -0.26 8.02
N LYS A 39 -4.50 -1.53 7.83
CA LYS A 39 -5.33 -2.69 8.21
C LYS A 39 -5.05 -3.18 9.63
N VAL A 40 -4.01 -2.69 10.32
CA VAL A 40 -3.65 -3.12 11.69
C VAL A 40 -4.62 -2.59 12.75
N CYS A 41 -4.87 -1.27 12.79
CA CYS A 41 -5.79 -0.68 13.76
C CYS A 41 -6.42 0.64 13.28
N HIS A 42 -7.49 1.09 13.96
CA HIS A 42 -8.19 2.34 13.65
C HIS A 42 -7.29 3.57 13.75
N ALA A 43 -6.37 3.61 14.72
CA ALA A 43 -5.48 4.74 14.89
C ALA A 43 -4.50 4.88 13.71
N PHE A 44 -3.90 3.78 13.24
CA PHE A 44 -3.10 3.79 12.01
C PHE A 44 -3.92 4.20 10.80
N ARG A 45 -5.14 3.67 10.68
CA ARG A 45 -6.03 4.01 9.57
C ARG A 45 -6.31 5.51 9.51
N ASN A 46 -6.75 6.09 10.61
CA ASN A 46 -7.06 7.51 10.69
C ASN A 46 -5.80 8.34 10.44
N PHE A 47 -4.68 8.00 11.09
CA PHE A 47 -3.42 8.72 10.90
C PHE A 47 -2.95 8.73 9.44
N ILE A 48 -2.96 7.56 8.78
CA ILE A 48 -2.56 7.42 7.37
C ILE A 48 -3.52 8.18 6.45
N ASP A 49 -4.83 8.02 6.67
CA ASP A 49 -5.88 8.66 5.84
C ASP A 49 -5.85 10.20 5.99
N ASP A 50 -5.52 10.73 7.18
CA ASP A 50 -5.48 12.18 7.47
C ASP A 50 -4.18 12.84 7.01
N ASN A 51 -3.04 12.17 7.16
CA ASN A 51 -1.72 12.75 6.89
C ASN A 51 -1.21 12.55 5.46
N LYS A 52 -1.99 11.85 4.61
CA LYS A 52 -1.63 11.50 3.22
C LYS A 52 -0.16 11.08 3.14
N SER A 53 0.16 9.93 3.73
CA SER A 53 1.55 9.45 3.81
C SER A 53 2.26 9.53 2.46
N GLY A 54 3.35 10.29 2.39
CA GLY A 54 3.96 10.83 1.17
C GLY A 54 4.18 9.82 0.05
N GLY A 55 3.18 9.62 -0.80
CA GLY A 55 3.29 8.74 -1.95
C GLY A 55 4.40 9.22 -2.88
N VAL A 56 5.45 8.40 -3.02
CA VAL A 56 6.63 8.65 -3.85
C VAL A 56 6.47 8.08 -5.27
N ILE A 57 5.24 7.72 -5.64
CA ILE A 57 4.95 7.02 -6.90
C ILE A 57 5.01 8.02 -8.04
N LYS A 58 5.88 7.79 -9.01
CA LYS A 58 6.00 8.63 -10.21
C LYS A 58 5.18 8.08 -11.36
N LYS A 59 5.21 6.76 -11.54
CA LYS A 59 4.55 6.10 -12.67
C LYS A 59 3.70 4.93 -12.21
N ILE A 60 2.54 4.80 -12.82
CA ILE A 60 1.63 3.66 -12.63
C ILE A 60 1.33 3.07 -13.99
N LEU A 61 1.64 1.78 -14.17
CA LEU A 61 1.22 1.01 -15.33
C LEU A 61 0.19 -0.02 -14.91
N ILE A 62 -1.01 0.07 -15.48
CA ILE A 62 -2.12 -0.84 -15.21
C ILE A 62 -2.37 -1.69 -16.46
N ARG A 63 -2.26 -3.02 -16.33
CA ARG A 63 -2.67 -3.97 -17.35
C ARG A 63 -3.95 -4.66 -16.95
N VAL A 64 -4.99 -4.48 -17.76
CA VAL A 64 -6.30 -5.09 -17.59
C VAL A 64 -6.36 -6.32 -18.49
N MET A 65 -6.45 -7.50 -17.89
CA MET A 65 -6.62 -8.79 -18.56
C MET A 65 -8.01 -9.36 -18.24
N PRO A 66 -8.52 -10.34 -19.02
CA PRO A 66 -9.86 -10.89 -18.78
C PRO A 66 -10.09 -11.44 -17.37
N ASP A 67 -9.06 -12.02 -16.77
CA ASP A 67 -9.09 -12.73 -15.48
C ASP A 67 -8.14 -12.11 -14.44
N ALA A 68 -7.52 -10.97 -14.76
CA ALA A 68 -6.56 -10.34 -13.86
C ALA A 68 -6.37 -8.84 -14.11
N LEU A 69 -5.96 -8.14 -13.05
CA LEU A 69 -5.43 -6.79 -13.10
C LEU A 69 -4.00 -6.80 -12.58
N ARG A 70 -3.06 -6.20 -13.33
CA ARG A 70 -1.68 -6.02 -12.87
C ARG A 70 -1.37 -4.53 -12.77
N VAL A 71 -0.89 -4.10 -11.61
CA VAL A 71 -0.51 -2.72 -11.33
C VAL A 71 0.98 -2.68 -11.02
N LYS A 72 1.76 -2.01 -11.85
CA LYS A 72 3.18 -1.78 -11.64
C LYS A 72 3.39 -0.36 -11.16
N LEU A 73 4.14 -0.21 -10.07
CA LEU A 73 4.44 1.07 -9.44
C LEU A 73 5.94 1.37 -9.55
N THR A 74 6.25 2.56 -10.04
CA THR A 74 7.62 3.10 -10.08
C THR A 74 7.71 4.27 -9.12
N THR A 75 8.70 4.24 -8.23
CA THR A 75 8.96 5.28 -7.21
C THR A 75 10.18 6.13 -7.57
N LYS A 76 10.39 7.24 -6.84
CA LYS A 76 11.49 8.21 -7.03
C LYS A 76 12.89 7.62 -7.29
N ASP A 77 13.21 6.49 -6.66
CA ASP A 77 14.59 5.99 -6.59
C ASP A 77 14.98 5.00 -7.68
N ASP A 78 14.11 4.67 -8.66
CA ASP A 78 14.43 3.60 -9.63
C ASP A 78 13.90 3.80 -11.06
N PHE A 79 14.68 3.31 -12.02
CA PHE A 79 14.31 3.17 -13.43
C PHE A 79 13.43 1.93 -13.74
N TYR A 80 13.23 1.03 -12.76
CA TYR A 80 12.43 -0.20 -12.93
C TYR A 80 11.34 -0.33 -11.85
N PRO A 81 10.16 -0.88 -12.16
CA PRO A 81 9.10 -1.07 -11.17
C PRO A 81 9.53 -2.06 -10.10
N LYS A 82 9.76 -1.58 -8.88
CA LYS A 82 10.09 -2.43 -7.72
C LYS A 82 8.87 -3.06 -7.08
N CYS A 83 7.65 -2.67 -7.46
CA CYS A 83 6.42 -3.22 -6.91
C CYS A 83 5.43 -3.52 -8.03
N GLU A 84 5.00 -4.78 -8.13
CA GLU A 84 3.88 -5.20 -8.96
C GLU A 84 2.81 -5.85 -8.07
N ILE A 85 1.58 -5.39 -8.20
CA ILE A 85 0.42 -5.97 -7.51
C ILE A 85 -0.46 -6.62 -8.57
N VAL A 86 -0.82 -7.88 -8.36
CA VAL A 86 -1.65 -8.65 -9.27
C VAL A 86 -2.91 -9.10 -8.55
N TYR A 87 -4.06 -8.68 -9.06
CA TYR A 87 -5.39 -9.11 -8.61
C TYR A 87 -5.91 -10.12 -9.62
N MET A 88 -5.89 -11.40 -9.27
CA MET A 88 -6.36 -12.50 -10.12
C MET A 88 -7.74 -12.95 -9.69
N GLU A 89 -8.63 -13.11 -10.66
CA GLU A 89 -9.89 -13.82 -10.48
C GLU A 89 -9.63 -15.31 -10.24
N LYS A 90 -10.43 -15.90 -9.35
CA LYS A 90 -10.50 -17.34 -9.09
C LYS A 90 -11.96 -17.74 -9.07
N SER A 91 -12.24 -19.02 -9.31
CA SER A 91 -13.61 -19.56 -9.45
C SER A 91 -14.55 -19.18 -8.30
N ASP A 92 -14.04 -19.09 -7.08
CA ASP A 92 -14.81 -18.79 -5.88
C ASP A 92 -14.24 -17.57 -5.10
N GLY A 93 -13.45 -16.72 -5.74
CA GLY A 93 -12.88 -15.56 -5.06
C GLY A 93 -11.79 -14.83 -5.84
N CYS A 94 -10.84 -14.28 -5.10
CA CYS A 94 -9.74 -13.51 -5.67
C CYS A 94 -8.42 -13.89 -5.00
N PHE A 95 -7.36 -14.00 -5.80
CA PHE A 95 -6.00 -14.09 -5.30
C PHE A 95 -5.26 -12.78 -5.56
N ILE A 96 -4.71 -12.18 -4.52
CA ILE A 96 -3.91 -10.96 -4.64
C ILE A 96 -2.46 -11.34 -4.37
N ALA A 97 -1.58 -11.06 -5.33
CA ALA A 97 -0.14 -11.24 -5.22
C ALA A 97 0.58 -9.90 -5.29
N MET A 98 1.69 -9.81 -4.58
CA MET A 98 2.63 -8.70 -4.68
C MET A 98 4.03 -9.24 -4.94
N TYR A 99 4.71 -8.62 -5.90
CA TYR A 99 6.09 -8.86 -6.25
C TYR A 99 6.89 -7.61 -5.89
N LYS A 100 7.87 -7.75 -5.00
CA LYS A 100 8.79 -6.68 -4.62
C LYS A 100 10.24 -7.13 -4.78
N GLY A 101 10.88 -6.77 -5.89
CA GLY A 101 12.19 -7.32 -6.27
C GLY A 101 12.11 -8.85 -6.38
N VAL A 102 12.91 -9.57 -5.59
CA VAL A 102 12.87 -11.05 -5.52
C VAL A 102 11.78 -11.60 -4.59
N ASN A 103 11.19 -10.75 -3.74
CA ASN A 103 10.22 -11.18 -2.74
C ASN A 103 8.82 -11.26 -3.33
N THR A 104 8.11 -12.37 -3.06
CA THR A 104 6.71 -12.53 -3.45
C THR A 104 5.86 -12.85 -2.23
N THR A 105 4.73 -12.17 -2.10
CA THR A 105 3.72 -12.49 -1.09
C THR A 105 2.36 -12.56 -1.77
N GLY A 106 1.47 -13.43 -1.30
CA GLY A 106 0.13 -13.53 -1.86
C GLY A 106 -0.89 -14.00 -0.84
N LYS A 107 -2.15 -13.64 -1.06
CA LYS A 107 -3.26 -14.04 -0.21
C LYS A 107 -4.51 -14.30 -1.05
N TYR A 108 -5.18 -15.40 -0.72
CA TYR A 108 -6.47 -15.76 -1.29
C TYR A 108 -7.61 -15.21 -0.43
N PHE A 109 -8.64 -14.69 -1.10
CA PHE A 109 -9.84 -14.11 -0.51
C PHE A 109 -11.07 -14.79 -1.10
N LYS A 110 -11.68 -15.70 -0.32
CA LYS A 110 -12.93 -16.37 -0.69
C LYS A 110 -14.07 -15.37 -0.87
N ASN A 111 -14.88 -15.56 -1.90
CA ASN A 111 -15.98 -14.67 -2.33
C ASN A 111 -15.53 -13.24 -2.67
N GLY A 112 -14.22 -12.98 -2.73
CA GLY A 112 -13.67 -11.67 -3.05
C GLY A 112 -13.78 -11.36 -4.54
N LYS A 113 -14.10 -10.11 -4.87
CA LYS A 113 -14.14 -9.62 -6.25
C LYS A 113 -12.85 -8.86 -6.57
N PHE A 114 -12.08 -9.35 -7.54
CA PHE A 114 -10.75 -8.82 -7.84
C PHE A 114 -10.80 -7.32 -8.23
N PHE A 115 -11.77 -6.91 -9.04
CA PHE A 115 -11.96 -5.51 -9.41
C PHE A 115 -12.34 -4.62 -8.22
N GLY A 116 -13.10 -5.15 -7.26
CA GLY A 116 -13.45 -4.45 -6.03
C GLY A 116 -12.21 -4.17 -5.17
N PHE A 117 -11.37 -5.18 -4.95
CA PHE A 117 -10.10 -4.97 -4.24
C PHE A 117 -9.17 -3.99 -4.95
N PHE A 118 -9.06 -4.12 -6.28
CA PHE A 118 -8.28 -3.17 -7.08
C PHE A 118 -8.78 -1.73 -6.90
N THR A 119 -10.09 -1.49 -7.05
CA THR A 119 -10.64 -0.12 -6.96
C THR A 119 -10.50 0.49 -5.56
N GLU A 120 -10.61 -0.32 -4.50
CA GLU A 120 -10.37 0.13 -3.13
C GLU A 120 -8.90 0.53 -2.91
N ASP A 121 -7.97 -0.38 -3.24
CA ASP A 121 -6.54 -0.19 -3.03
C ASP A 121 -6.00 0.94 -3.94
N PHE A 122 -6.43 0.98 -5.20
CA PHE A 122 -6.04 2.01 -6.17
C PHE A 122 -6.64 3.38 -5.82
N GLY A 123 -7.91 3.42 -5.40
CA GLY A 123 -8.52 4.66 -4.93
C GLY A 123 -7.81 5.22 -3.69
N PHE A 124 -7.40 4.35 -2.77
CA PHE A 124 -6.58 4.75 -1.63
C PHE A 124 -5.21 5.28 -2.07
N LEU A 125 -4.55 4.62 -3.02
CA LEU A 125 -3.26 5.04 -3.58
C LEU A 125 -3.34 6.48 -4.10
N LEU A 126 -4.33 6.78 -4.95
CA LEU A 126 -4.47 8.10 -5.56
C LEU A 126 -4.80 9.20 -4.54
N ARG A 127 -5.58 8.90 -3.50
CA ARG A 127 -5.94 9.90 -2.46
C ARG A 127 -4.78 10.26 -1.53
N ASN A 128 -3.86 9.33 -1.33
CA ASN A 128 -2.71 9.48 -0.42
C ASN A 128 -1.40 9.80 -1.15
N GLN A 129 -1.48 10.01 -2.46
CA GLN A 129 -0.37 10.48 -3.25
C GLN A 129 -0.12 11.97 -2.98
N ASN A 130 1.11 12.31 -2.59
CA ASN A 130 1.53 13.71 -2.35
C ASN A 130 2.51 14.24 -3.39
N MET A 131 3.08 13.37 -4.23
CA MET A 131 3.94 13.78 -5.33
C MET A 131 3.15 13.98 -6.62
N GLU A 132 3.60 14.91 -7.46
CA GLU A 132 3.17 15.01 -8.84
C GLU A 132 3.49 13.69 -9.55
N MET A 133 2.46 13.01 -10.04
CA MET A 133 2.63 11.80 -10.85
C MET A 133 3.09 12.20 -12.24
N GLU A 134 4.11 11.53 -12.74
CA GLU A 134 4.65 11.74 -14.08
C GLU A 134 3.79 11.04 -15.13
N GLU A 135 3.28 9.84 -14.82
CA GLU A 135 2.63 8.99 -15.82
C GLU A 135 1.63 8.01 -15.21
N ILE A 136 0.44 7.91 -15.81
CA ILE A 136 -0.48 6.79 -15.59
C ILE A 136 -0.81 6.21 -16.96
N GLU A 137 -0.43 4.95 -17.17
CA GLU A 137 -0.75 4.20 -18.38
C GLU A 137 -1.74 3.08 -18.05
N VAL A 138 -2.81 2.97 -18.85
CA VAL A 138 -3.78 1.88 -18.75
C VAL A 138 -3.82 1.13 -20.08
N MET A 139 -3.45 -0.14 -20.03
CA MET A 139 -3.45 -1.04 -21.17
C MET A 139 -4.51 -2.11 -21.01
N ILE A 140 -5.44 -2.15 -21.97
CA ILE A 140 -6.47 -3.19 -22.03
C ILE A 140 -5.95 -4.31 -22.93
N CYS A 141 -5.70 -5.48 -22.36
CA CYS A 141 -5.27 -6.67 -23.08
C CYS A 141 -6.51 -7.47 -23.45
N THR A 142 -6.93 -7.39 -24.70
CA THR A 142 -7.96 -8.27 -25.26
C THR A 142 -7.34 -9.60 -25.67
N LYS A 143 -8.09 -10.70 -25.56
CA LYS A 143 -7.72 -11.93 -26.25
C LYS A 143 -7.77 -11.66 -27.75
N ALA A 144 -6.73 -12.07 -28.47
CA ALA A 144 -6.73 -12.12 -29.93
C ALA A 144 -7.77 -13.15 -30.42
#